data_AF-A0A644ZQ16-F1
#
_entry.id   AF-A0A644ZQ16-F1
#
_cell.length_a   1.000
_cell.length_b   1.000
_cell.length_c   1.000
_cell.angle_alpha   90.00
_cell.angle_beta   90.00
_cell.angle_gamma   90.00
#
_symmetry.space_group_name_H-M   'P 1'
#
loop_
_entity.id
_entity.type
_entity.pdbx_description
1 polymer ?
#
loop_
_entity_poly.entity_id
_entity_poly.type
_entity_poly.pdbx_seq_one_letter_code
_entity_poly.pdbx_strand_id
1 'polypeptide(L)'
;MFYTTSSLSQSYRQGSYTIRIPKDSVTAFLDDLEGGLGTKVSEQQGNEDVTQYYEDTTTRISVLQRKEERLLALLDQAETVEEILAIEDSLSAAISEREVLQAELDNIDDLIDYTALYLTVSERSRISNNQGGSTPFWGRVKDAFTDSLYSFYYWLQDAAIWFIYALPFFVAVLLLLLLLWIIKKLFGKTIWGKQRAEKQLLERKRIEARRKERFDRTHPRKPGGTTVASKTKVTPPASPTDVVPPIPETPTAKNEDAKGNATEEGGKEDPLEP
;
A
#
# COMPACT_ATOMS: atom_id res chain seq x y z
N MET A 1 -4.93 -25.00 4.52
CA MET A 1 -4.42 -23.85 3.74
C MET A 1 -5.01 -22.60 4.38
N PHE A 2 -4.21 -21.74 5.02
CA PHE A 2 -4.68 -20.54 5.71
C PHE A 2 -4.07 -19.32 5.02
N TYR A 3 -4.88 -18.31 4.70
CA TYR A 3 -4.40 -17.01 4.20
C TYR A 3 -4.77 -15.95 5.23
N THR A 4 -3.76 -15.28 5.78
CA THR A 4 -3.93 -14.06 6.56
C THR A 4 -3.74 -12.87 5.62
N THR A 5 -4.71 -11.96 5.58
CA THR A 5 -4.59 -10.70 4.87
C THR A 5 -4.22 -9.61 5.88
N SER A 6 -2.92 -9.32 6.02
CA SER A 6 -2.47 -8.11 6.71
C SER A 6 -1.69 -7.22 5.74
N SER A 7 -2.32 -6.12 5.38
CA SER A 7 -1.72 -5.02 4.63
C SER A 7 -0.61 -4.35 5.44
N LEU A 8 0.49 -3.98 4.75
CA LEU A 8 1.59 -3.08 5.16
C LEU A 8 2.87 -3.68 5.76
N SER A 9 3.11 -4.99 5.66
CA SER A 9 4.49 -5.51 5.67
C SER A 9 4.74 -6.28 4.38
N GLN A 10 5.90 -6.06 3.76
CA GLN A 10 6.34 -6.90 2.66
C GLN A 10 6.70 -8.27 3.25
N SER A 11 5.67 -9.10 3.46
CA SER A 11 5.82 -10.46 3.96
C SER A 11 6.48 -11.28 2.86
N TYR A 12 7.77 -11.57 3.03
CA TYR A 12 8.49 -12.47 2.15
C TYR A 12 7.84 -13.84 2.23
N ARG A 13 7.51 -14.41 1.06
CA ARG A 13 6.96 -15.76 1.00
C ARG A 13 8.03 -16.72 1.50
N GLN A 14 7.70 -17.53 2.49
CA GLN A 14 8.54 -18.61 2.99
C GLN A 14 7.86 -19.96 2.76
N GLY A 15 8.65 -20.98 2.44
CA GLY A 15 8.21 -22.37 2.35
C GLY A 15 9.21 -23.27 3.06
N SER A 16 8.70 -24.21 3.85
CA SER A 16 9.51 -25.22 4.54
C SER A 16 9.17 -26.59 3.98
N TYR A 17 10.19 -27.35 3.62
CA TYR A 17 10.09 -28.68 3.04
C TYR A 17 10.95 -29.65 3.83
N THR A 18 10.41 -30.82 4.12
CA THR A 18 11.15 -31.95 4.68
C THR A 18 11.24 -33.01 3.60
N ILE A 19 12.45 -33.31 3.16
CA ILE A 19 12.71 -34.22 2.03
C ILE A 19 13.59 -35.36 2.56
N ARG A 20 13.21 -36.61 2.27
CA ARG A 20 14.05 -37.78 2.52
C ARG A 20 14.76 -38.16 1.24
N ILE A 21 16.08 -38.27 1.30
CA ILE A 21 16.93 -38.51 0.13
C ILE A 21 17.85 -39.69 0.45
N PRO A 22 17.97 -40.69 -0.44
CA PRO A 22 18.94 -41.78 -0.26
C PRO A 22 20.35 -41.24 -0.09
N LYS A 23 21.12 -41.81 0.85
CA LYS A 23 22.46 -41.31 1.25
C LYS A 23 23.41 -41.03 0.07
N ASP A 24 23.39 -41.89 -0.95
CA ASP A 24 24.31 -41.80 -2.09
C ASP A 24 23.97 -40.63 -3.03
N SER A 25 22.76 -40.10 -2.95
CA SER A 25 22.24 -39.03 -3.81
C SER A 25 22.20 -37.65 -3.14
N VAL A 26 22.55 -37.56 -1.85
CA VAL A 26 22.49 -36.32 -1.07
C VAL A 26 23.45 -35.27 -1.63
N THR A 27 24.71 -35.65 -1.91
CA THR A 27 25.72 -34.72 -2.43
C THR A 27 25.30 -34.15 -3.78
N ALA A 28 24.83 -34.99 -4.69
CA ALA A 28 24.34 -34.55 -6.01
C ALA A 28 23.15 -33.59 -5.89
N PHE A 29 22.22 -33.86 -4.96
CA PHE A 29 21.08 -32.98 -4.71
C PHE A 29 21.50 -31.61 -4.16
N LEU A 30 22.47 -31.57 -3.24
CA LEU A 30 22.99 -30.31 -2.70
C LEU A 30 23.72 -29.49 -3.78
N ASP A 31 24.52 -30.15 -4.63
CA ASP A 31 25.21 -29.51 -5.75
C ASP A 31 24.20 -28.90 -6.75
N ASP A 32 23.12 -29.62 -7.07
CA ASP A 32 22.06 -29.14 -7.96
C ASP A 32 21.30 -27.93 -7.36
N LEU A 33 21.09 -27.90 -6.04
CA LEU A 33 20.48 -26.77 -5.36
C LEU A 33 21.35 -25.51 -5.42
N GLU A 34 22.67 -25.66 -5.24
CA GLU A 34 23.63 -24.57 -5.32
C GLU A 34 23.81 -24.05 -6.75
N GLY A 35 23.71 -24.93 -7.74
CA GLY A 35 24.02 -24.65 -9.15
C GLY A 35 22.99 -23.79 -9.89
N GLY A 36 21.74 -23.67 -9.44
CA GLY A 36 20.71 -23.01 -10.25
C GLY A 36 19.45 -22.46 -9.59
N LEU A 37 19.17 -22.77 -8.32
CA LEU A 37 17.85 -22.52 -7.72
C LEU A 37 17.83 -21.40 -6.67
N GLY A 38 18.99 -21.01 -6.12
CA GLY A 38 19.06 -19.92 -5.15
C GLY A 38 20.46 -19.66 -4.60
N THR A 39 20.57 -18.66 -3.72
CA THR A 39 21.79 -18.41 -2.95
C THR A 39 21.63 -19.06 -1.58
N LYS A 40 22.55 -19.95 -1.21
CA LYS A 40 22.61 -20.57 0.12
C LYS A 40 22.80 -19.48 1.20
N VAL A 41 21.85 -19.39 2.14
CA VAL A 41 21.88 -18.40 3.23
C VAL A 41 22.58 -18.97 4.46
N SER A 42 22.20 -20.20 4.83
CA SER A 42 22.75 -20.92 5.96
C SER A 42 22.66 -22.41 5.68
N GLU A 43 23.65 -23.15 6.17
CA GLU A 43 23.69 -24.61 6.11
C GLU A 43 24.16 -25.11 7.46
N GLN A 44 23.49 -26.13 7.95
CA GLN A 44 23.90 -26.86 9.12
C GLN A 44 23.84 -28.35 8.79
N GLN A 45 25.01 -28.97 8.80
CA GLN A 45 25.16 -30.40 8.61
C GLN A 45 25.61 -31.03 9.92
N GLY A 46 24.96 -32.12 10.31
CA GLY A 46 25.35 -32.96 11.43
C GLY A 46 25.43 -34.40 10.96
N ASN A 47 26.39 -35.15 11.49
CA ASN A 47 26.46 -36.59 11.35
C ASN A 47 26.52 -37.17 12.76
N GLU A 48 25.74 -38.22 13.01
CA GLU A 48 25.73 -38.94 14.27
C GLU A 48 26.24 -40.36 14.02
N ASP A 49 27.23 -40.80 14.80
CA ASP A 49 27.77 -42.15 14.70
C ASP A 49 26.97 -43.07 15.63
N VAL A 50 26.22 -43.98 15.02
CA VAL A 50 25.36 -44.96 15.71
C VAL A 50 25.97 -46.38 15.70
N THR A 51 27.20 -46.54 15.23
CA THR A 51 27.83 -47.86 15.03
C THR A 51 27.87 -48.67 16.33
N GLN A 52 28.33 -48.06 17.43
CA GLN A 52 28.39 -48.73 18.72
C GLN A 52 27.01 -49.16 19.21
N TYR A 53 26.02 -48.27 19.09
CA TYR A 53 24.65 -48.55 19.51
C TYR A 53 24.02 -49.69 18.69
N TYR A 54 24.30 -49.72 17.38
CA TYR A 54 23.85 -50.76 16.46
C TYR A 54 24.40 -52.14 16.83
N GLU A 55 25.73 -52.23 17.07
CA GLU A 55 26.38 -53.48 17.47
C GLU A 55 25.90 -53.98 18.85
N ASP A 56 25.77 -53.07 19.81
CA ASP A 56 25.27 -53.39 21.16
C ASP A 56 23.82 -53.92 21.10
N THR A 57 22.95 -53.25 20.33
CA THR A 57 21.54 -53.65 20.17
C THR A 57 21.41 -55.00 19.47
N THR A 58 22.17 -55.22 18.39
CA THR A 58 22.24 -56.51 17.70
C THR A 58 22.67 -57.63 18.64
N THR A 59 23.69 -57.37 19.48
CA THR A 59 24.16 -58.32 20.49
C THR A 59 23.06 -58.65 21.50
N ARG A 60 22.34 -57.64 22.00
CA ARG A 60 21.22 -57.84 22.94
C ARG A 60 20.09 -58.67 22.33
N ILE A 61 19.73 -58.41 21.08
CA ILE A 61 18.75 -59.22 20.34
C ILE A 61 19.19 -60.68 20.28
N SER A 62 20.46 -60.95 19.97
CA SER A 62 21.00 -62.33 19.91
C SER A 62 20.96 -63.04 21.28
N VAL A 63 21.17 -62.31 22.38
CA VAL A 63 21.10 -62.85 23.74
C VAL A 63 19.64 -63.19 24.09
N LEU A 64 18.69 -62.33 23.73
CA LEU A 64 17.27 -62.57 23.94
C LEU A 64 16.77 -63.77 23.12
N GLN A 65 17.19 -63.91 21.86
CA GLN A 65 16.86 -65.09 21.05
C GLN A 65 17.34 -66.39 21.70
N ARG A 66 18.59 -66.45 22.19
CA ARG A 66 19.08 -67.62 22.93
C ARG A 66 18.32 -67.87 24.24
N LYS A 67 17.89 -66.80 24.91
CA LYS A 67 17.06 -66.90 26.12
C LYS A 67 15.70 -67.50 25.78
N GLU A 68 15.07 -67.07 24.69
CA GLU A 68 13.80 -67.65 24.20
C GLU A 68 13.96 -69.13 23.85
N GLU A 69 14.99 -69.51 23.09
CA GLU A 69 15.28 -70.92 22.77
C GLU A 69 15.43 -71.78 24.04
N ARG A 70 16.12 -71.24 25.05
CA ARG A 70 16.28 -71.92 26.33
C ARG A 70 14.98 -72.01 27.13
N LEU A 71 14.15 -70.95 27.11
CA LEU A 71 12.85 -70.95 27.77
C LEU A 71 11.89 -71.92 27.10
N LEU A 72 11.89 -72.02 25.76
CA LEU A 72 11.14 -73.02 25.01
C LEU A 72 11.58 -74.44 25.39
N ALA A 73 12.89 -74.70 25.46
CA ALA A 73 13.40 -76.00 25.88
C ALA A 73 13.05 -76.36 27.34
N LEU A 74 12.93 -75.37 28.22
CA LEU A 74 12.47 -75.56 29.60
C LEU A 74 10.94 -75.77 29.65
N LEU A 75 10.18 -75.10 28.79
CA LEU A 75 8.73 -75.27 28.66
C LEU A 75 8.39 -76.71 28.26
N ASP A 76 9.14 -77.30 27.32
CA ASP A 76 9.00 -78.70 26.90
C ASP A 76 9.26 -79.72 28.03
N GLN A 77 9.98 -79.30 29.08
CA GLN A 77 10.35 -80.14 30.23
C GLN A 77 9.50 -79.86 31.48
N ALA A 78 8.64 -78.84 31.47
CA ALA A 78 7.86 -78.44 32.62
C ALA A 78 6.69 -79.42 32.87
N GLU A 79 6.52 -79.88 34.10
CA GLU A 79 5.50 -80.87 34.46
C GLU A 79 4.32 -80.25 35.22
N THR A 80 4.52 -79.09 35.86
CA THR A 80 3.49 -78.42 36.66
C THR A 80 2.92 -77.19 35.95
N VAL A 81 1.64 -76.91 36.19
CA VAL A 81 0.97 -75.73 35.61
C VAL A 81 1.62 -74.43 36.09
N GLU A 82 2.08 -74.38 37.33
CA GLU A 82 2.74 -73.21 37.91
C GLU A 82 4.10 -72.92 37.23
N GLU A 83 4.88 -73.95 36.91
CA GLU A 83 6.12 -73.80 36.13
C GLU A 83 5.85 -73.35 34.69
N ILE A 84 4.83 -73.94 34.03
CA ILE A 84 4.43 -73.55 32.67
C ILE A 84 4.09 -72.06 32.61
N LEU A 85 3.22 -71.59 33.50
CA LEU A 85 2.81 -70.18 33.54
C LEU A 85 4.00 -69.25 33.81
N ALA A 86 4.91 -69.63 34.72
CA ALA A 86 6.09 -68.83 35.01
C ALA A 86 7.07 -68.73 33.82
N ILE A 87 7.21 -69.82 33.05
CA ILE A 87 8.03 -69.85 31.84
C ILE A 87 7.36 -69.05 30.72
N GLU A 88 6.04 -69.17 30.53
CA GLU A 88 5.28 -68.40 29.53
C GLU A 88 5.37 -66.89 29.79
N ASP A 89 5.21 -66.45 31.03
CA ASP A 89 5.37 -65.03 31.41
C ASP A 89 6.79 -64.52 31.08
N SER A 90 7.81 -65.33 31.41
CA SER A 90 9.21 -65.00 31.12
C SER A 90 9.52 -64.99 29.62
N LEU A 91 8.89 -65.89 28.85
CA LEU A 91 9.02 -65.99 27.40
C LEU A 91 8.35 -64.81 26.70
N SER A 92 7.13 -64.47 27.12
CA SER A 92 6.38 -63.31 26.62
C SER A 92 7.15 -62.00 26.85
N ALA A 93 7.75 -61.84 28.04
CA ALA A 93 8.60 -60.69 28.33
C ALA A 93 9.85 -60.64 27.42
N ALA A 94 10.50 -61.78 27.18
CA ALA A 94 11.68 -61.84 26.31
C ALA A 94 11.35 -61.52 24.84
N ILE A 95 10.24 -62.06 24.33
CA ILE A 95 9.74 -61.78 22.98
C ILE A 95 9.45 -60.28 22.81
N SER A 96 8.72 -59.71 23.76
CA SER A 96 8.37 -58.28 23.75
C SER A 96 9.62 -57.39 23.76
N GLU A 97 10.60 -57.67 24.62
CA GLU A 97 11.86 -56.91 24.66
C GLU A 97 12.62 -57.03 23.34
N ARG A 98 12.70 -58.24 22.76
CA ARG A 98 13.36 -58.46 21.48
C ARG A 98 12.68 -57.68 20.36
N GLU A 99 11.35 -57.71 20.29
CA GLU A 99 10.58 -57.02 19.26
C GLU A 99 10.74 -55.50 19.33
N VAL A 100 10.78 -54.93 20.54
CA VAL A 100 11.07 -53.51 20.73
C VAL A 100 12.46 -53.15 20.21
N LEU A 101 13.49 -53.94 20.58
CA LEU A 101 14.86 -53.71 20.09
C LEU A 101 14.98 -53.90 18.58
N GLN A 102 14.25 -54.86 18.01
CA GLN A 102 14.22 -55.09 16.56
C GLN A 102 13.62 -53.89 15.83
N ALA A 103 12.48 -53.37 16.30
CA ALA A 103 11.84 -52.19 15.70
C ALA A 103 12.73 -50.94 15.78
N GLU A 104 13.53 -50.82 16.84
CA GLU A 104 14.49 -49.73 16.98
C GLU A 104 15.67 -49.87 16.00
N LEU A 105 16.16 -51.09 15.79
CA LEU A 105 17.20 -51.38 14.81
C LEU A 105 16.71 -51.10 13.37
N ASP A 106 15.48 -51.51 13.04
CA ASP A 106 14.85 -51.22 11.74
C ASP A 106 14.73 -49.69 11.51
N ASN A 107 14.44 -48.91 12.56
CA ASN A 107 14.42 -47.45 12.47
C ASN A 107 15.80 -46.86 12.18
N ILE A 108 16.84 -47.41 12.79
CA ILE A 108 18.23 -46.98 12.55
C ILE A 108 18.65 -47.33 11.12
N ASP A 109 18.30 -48.50 10.62
CA ASP A 109 18.58 -48.88 9.23
C ASP A 109 17.94 -47.89 8.24
N ASP A 110 16.67 -47.50 8.47
CA ASP A 110 16.00 -46.45 7.69
C ASP A 110 16.73 -45.09 7.76
N LEU A 111 17.29 -44.73 8.92
CA LEU A 111 18.04 -43.48 9.10
C LEU A 111 19.45 -43.54 8.47
N ILE A 112 20.05 -44.72 8.36
CA ILE A 112 21.34 -44.92 7.68
C ILE A 112 21.17 -44.84 6.16
N ASP A 113 20.08 -45.40 5.62
CA ASP A 113 19.82 -45.44 4.19
C ASP A 113 19.33 -44.09 3.64
N TYR A 114 18.65 -43.29 4.47
CA TYR A 114 18.07 -42.01 4.07
C TYR A 114 18.54 -40.85 4.94
N THR A 115 18.98 -39.79 4.29
CA THR A 115 19.22 -38.50 4.94
C THR A 115 17.95 -37.65 4.91
N ALA A 116 17.56 -37.09 6.06
CA ALA A 116 16.49 -36.12 6.16
C ALA A 116 17.02 -34.70 5.97
N LEU A 117 16.55 -34.02 4.92
CA LEU A 117 16.90 -32.63 4.63
C LEU A 117 15.72 -31.71 4.99
N TYR A 118 16.01 -30.70 5.81
CA TYR A 118 15.09 -29.64 6.17
C TYR A 118 15.43 -28.38 5.37
N LEU A 119 14.68 -28.13 4.30
CA LEU A 119 14.89 -27.00 3.41
C LEU A 119 13.91 -25.89 3.72
N THR A 120 14.40 -24.70 4.05
CA THR A 120 13.59 -23.49 4.14
C THR A 120 13.97 -22.54 3.02
N VAL A 121 12.99 -22.21 2.17
CA VAL A 121 13.14 -21.30 1.04
C VAL A 121 12.41 -20.01 1.36
N SER A 122 13.09 -18.87 1.26
CA SER A 122 12.51 -17.55 1.42
C SER A 122 12.68 -16.72 0.15
N GLU A 123 11.60 -16.01 -0.23
CA GLU A 123 11.66 -15.03 -1.30
C GLU A 123 12.56 -13.86 -0.87
N ARG A 124 13.62 -13.60 -1.65
CA ARG A 124 14.49 -12.45 -1.41
C ARG A 124 13.99 -11.26 -2.21
N SER A 125 13.85 -10.09 -1.58
CA SER A 125 13.66 -8.83 -2.32
C SER A 125 14.80 -8.66 -3.31
N ARG A 126 14.48 -8.35 -4.57
CA ARG A 126 15.45 -8.07 -5.63
C ARG A 126 16.47 -6.97 -5.27
N ILE A 127 16.23 -6.24 -4.18
CA ILE A 127 17.17 -5.27 -3.60
C ILE A 127 18.21 -6.01 -2.74
N SER A 128 18.97 -6.91 -3.33
CA SER A 128 20.35 -7.20 -2.95
C SER A 128 20.86 -8.25 -3.91
N ASN A 129 21.14 -7.85 -5.15
CA ASN A 129 22.05 -8.55 -6.03
C ASN A 129 23.50 -8.37 -5.55
N ASN A 130 23.75 -8.59 -4.26
CA ASN A 130 25.07 -8.87 -3.74
C ASN A 130 25.10 -10.39 -3.56
N GLN A 131 25.11 -11.11 -4.68
CA GLN A 131 25.70 -12.43 -4.70
C GLN A 131 27.11 -12.29 -4.13
N GLY A 132 27.48 -13.17 -3.21
CA GLY A 132 28.78 -13.23 -2.53
C GLY A 132 29.94 -13.61 -3.45
N GLY A 133 29.96 -13.11 -4.68
CA GLY A 133 31.12 -13.04 -5.54
C GLY A 133 31.31 -11.57 -5.88
N SER A 134 32.50 -11.03 -5.64
CA SER A 134 32.85 -9.63 -5.89
C SER A 134 32.48 -9.20 -7.32
N THR A 135 31.28 -8.67 -7.52
CA THR A 135 30.95 -7.98 -8.76
C THR A 135 31.89 -6.77 -8.83
N PRO A 136 32.71 -6.65 -9.89
CA PRO A 136 33.60 -5.51 -10.05
C PRO A 136 32.80 -4.22 -9.88
N PHE A 137 33.39 -3.18 -9.29
CA PHE A 137 32.75 -1.86 -9.14
C PHE A 137 32.03 -1.42 -10.42
N TRP A 138 32.63 -1.70 -11.58
CA TRP A 138 32.07 -1.43 -12.90
C TRP A 138 30.79 -2.22 -13.25
N GLY A 139 30.62 -3.45 -12.77
CA GLY A 139 29.38 -4.22 -12.92
C GLY A 139 28.24 -3.59 -12.13
N ARG A 140 28.51 -3.18 -10.88
CA ARG A 140 27.52 -2.49 -10.03
C ARG A 140 27.09 -1.14 -10.60
N VAL A 141 28.00 -0.39 -11.21
CA VAL A 141 27.67 0.88 -11.89
C VAL A 141 26.79 0.66 -13.11
N LYS A 142 27.07 -0.37 -13.92
CA LYS A 142 26.25 -0.71 -15.10
C LYS A 142 24.83 -1.12 -14.69
N ASP A 143 24.71 -1.98 -13.68
CA ASP A 143 23.42 -2.44 -13.18
C ASP A 143 22.61 -1.27 -12.60
N ALA A 144 23.25 -0.41 -11.80
CA ALA A 144 22.62 0.80 -11.26
C ALA A 144 22.15 1.77 -12.37
N PHE A 145 22.90 1.90 -13.46
CA PHE A 145 22.50 2.73 -14.60
C PHE A 145 21.29 2.15 -15.33
N THR A 146 21.26 0.83 -15.55
CA THR A 146 20.09 0.18 -16.17
C THR A 146 18.85 0.28 -15.30
N ASP A 147 19.00 0.11 -13.99
CA ASP A 147 17.89 0.23 -13.04
C ASP A 147 17.38 1.68 -12.95
N SER A 148 18.29 2.64 -13.06
CA SER A 148 17.94 4.07 -13.17
C SER A 148 17.17 4.38 -14.45
N LEU A 149 17.50 3.74 -15.58
CA LEU A 149 16.75 3.91 -16.84
C LEU A 149 15.33 3.31 -16.76
N TYR A 150 15.18 2.14 -16.14
CA TYR A 150 13.84 1.57 -15.91
C TYR A 150 13.03 2.46 -14.97
N SER A 151 13.63 2.95 -13.90
CA SER A 151 12.97 3.91 -12.98
C SER A 151 12.56 5.20 -13.68
N PHE A 152 13.38 5.71 -14.60
CA PHE A 152 13.06 6.87 -15.43
C PHE A 152 11.91 6.59 -16.41
N TYR A 153 11.86 5.39 -16.99
CA TYR A 153 10.75 4.97 -17.86
C TYR A 153 9.41 4.94 -17.10
N TYR A 154 9.40 4.38 -15.89
CA TYR A 154 8.20 4.39 -15.04
C TYR A 154 7.79 5.81 -14.63
N TRP A 155 8.75 6.67 -14.26
CA TRP A 155 8.47 8.07 -13.98
C TRP A 155 7.86 8.81 -15.18
N LEU A 156 8.32 8.52 -16.41
CA LEU A 156 7.76 9.11 -17.62
C LEU A 156 6.33 8.63 -17.89
N GLN A 157 6.04 7.35 -17.61
CA GLN A 157 4.69 6.79 -17.70
C GLN A 157 3.74 7.46 -16.70
N ASP A 158 4.18 7.63 -15.45
CA ASP A 158 3.40 8.33 -14.41
C ASP A 158 3.20 9.82 -14.77
N ALA A 159 4.22 10.47 -15.33
CA ALA A 159 4.11 11.84 -15.82
C ALA A 159 3.12 11.97 -16.98
N ALA A 160 3.07 10.99 -17.89
CA ALA A 160 2.09 10.96 -18.97
C ALA A 160 0.65 10.83 -18.44
N ILE A 161 0.43 9.93 -17.47
CA ILE A 161 -0.87 9.76 -16.80
C ILE A 161 -1.27 11.07 -16.08
N TRP A 162 -0.34 11.70 -15.36
CA TRP A 162 -0.56 12.99 -14.72
C TRP A 162 -0.97 14.08 -15.73
N PHE A 163 -0.35 14.10 -16.91
CA PHE A 163 -0.68 15.06 -17.97
C PHE A 163 -2.10 14.86 -18.52
N ILE A 164 -2.55 13.61 -18.64
CA ILE A 164 -3.92 13.26 -19.04
C ILE A 164 -4.93 13.77 -18.01
N TYR A 165 -4.65 13.59 -16.70
CA TYR A 165 -5.47 14.15 -15.63
C TYR A 165 -5.43 15.68 -15.57
N ALA A 166 -4.32 16.30 -15.95
CA ALA A 166 -4.17 17.76 -15.98
C ALA A 166 -4.84 18.42 -17.21
N LEU A 167 -5.13 17.65 -18.27
CA LEU A 167 -5.75 18.12 -19.51
C LEU A 167 -7.05 18.91 -19.32
N PRO A 168 -8.03 18.49 -18.49
CA PRO A 168 -9.23 19.31 -18.20
C PRO A 168 -8.89 20.66 -17.56
N PHE A 169 -7.84 20.75 -16.73
CA PHE A 169 -7.40 22.01 -16.14
C PHE A 169 -6.76 22.93 -17.18
N PHE A 170 -5.95 22.39 -18.10
CA PHE A 170 -5.40 23.18 -19.21
C PHE A 170 -6.50 23.73 -20.12
N VAL A 171 -7.55 22.95 -20.41
CA VAL A 171 -8.72 23.41 -21.16
C VAL A 171 -9.45 24.52 -20.39
N ALA A 172 -9.65 24.37 -19.08
CA ALA A 172 -10.27 25.40 -18.26
C ALA A 172 -9.47 26.71 -18.26
N VAL A 173 -8.14 26.65 -18.11
CA VAL A 173 -7.26 27.82 -18.19
C VAL A 173 -7.31 28.47 -19.57
N LEU A 174 -7.30 27.67 -20.64
CA LEU A 174 -7.41 28.19 -22.01
C LEU A 174 -8.74 28.92 -22.23
N LEU A 175 -9.86 28.35 -21.76
CA LEU A 175 -11.17 28.99 -21.81
C LEU A 175 -11.20 30.30 -21.00
N LEU A 176 -10.56 30.33 -19.84
CA LEU A 176 -10.46 31.51 -18.99
C LEU A 176 -9.65 32.62 -19.69
N LEU A 177 -8.52 32.29 -20.31
CA LEU A 177 -7.73 33.22 -21.12
C LEU A 177 -8.51 33.74 -22.33
N LEU A 178 -9.26 32.88 -23.01
CA LEU A 178 -10.10 33.25 -24.16
C LEU A 178 -11.24 34.19 -23.73
N LEU A 179 -11.87 33.91 -22.58
CA LEU A 179 -12.87 34.78 -21.96
C LEU A 179 -12.29 36.16 -21.62
N LEU A 180 -11.12 36.20 -20.99
CA LEU A 180 -10.43 37.47 -20.68
C LEU A 180 -10.07 38.24 -21.95
N TRP A 181 -9.63 37.55 -23.00
CA TRP A 181 -9.32 38.17 -24.30
C TRP A 181 -10.57 38.75 -24.95
N ILE A 182 -11.71 38.04 -24.92
CA ILE A 182 -13.00 38.52 -25.42
C ILE A 182 -13.46 39.74 -24.62
N ILE A 183 -13.38 39.71 -23.29
CA ILE A 183 -13.72 40.85 -22.42
C ILE A 183 -12.84 42.05 -22.78
N LYS A 184 -11.52 41.88 -22.93
CA LYS A 184 -10.61 42.96 -23.34
C LYS A 184 -10.94 43.50 -24.72
N LYS A 185 -11.28 42.63 -25.67
CA LYS A 185 -11.65 43.01 -27.04
C LYS A 185 -12.99 43.77 -27.09
N LEU A 186 -13.97 43.34 -26.29
CA LEU A 186 -15.28 43.97 -26.18
C LEU A 186 -15.18 45.32 -25.46
N PHE A 187 -14.56 45.37 -24.28
CA PHE A 187 -14.37 46.62 -23.53
C PHE A 187 -13.41 47.60 -24.22
N GLY A 188 -12.40 47.11 -24.95
CA GLY A 188 -11.51 47.95 -25.76
C GLY A 188 -12.25 48.73 -26.85
N LYS A 189 -13.27 48.12 -27.47
CA LYS A 189 -14.18 48.81 -28.41
C LYS A 189 -15.12 49.79 -27.71
N THR A 190 -15.66 49.43 -26.54
CA THR A 190 -16.62 50.28 -25.80
C THR A 190 -15.94 51.52 -25.18
N ILE A 191 -14.69 51.40 -24.71
CA ILE A 191 -13.95 52.50 -24.09
C ILE A 191 -13.43 53.51 -25.15
N TRP A 192 -13.05 53.04 -26.35
CA TRP A 192 -12.66 53.92 -27.47
C TRP A 192 -13.82 54.77 -28.02
N GLY A 193 -15.06 54.28 -27.93
CA GLY A 193 -16.26 55.06 -28.28
C GLY A 193 -16.50 56.24 -27.34
N LYS A 194 -16.30 56.04 -26.03
CA LYS A 194 -16.47 57.09 -25.01
C LYS A 194 -15.44 58.22 -25.14
N GLN A 195 -14.17 57.89 -25.39
CA GLN A 195 -13.13 58.92 -25.56
C GLN A 195 -13.32 59.77 -26.83
N ARG A 196 -13.88 59.21 -27.91
CA ARG A 196 -14.22 59.98 -29.12
C ARG A 196 -15.38 60.95 -28.87
N ALA A 197 -16.39 60.54 -28.10
CA ALA A 197 -17.53 61.40 -27.74
C ALA A 197 -17.08 62.59 -26.88
N GLU A 198 -16.17 62.38 -25.93
CA GLU A 198 -15.63 63.46 -25.09
C GLU A 198 -14.80 64.47 -25.89
N LYS A 199 -13.98 64.00 -26.85
CA LYS A 199 -13.23 64.90 -27.75
C LYS A 199 -14.15 65.75 -28.62
N GLN A 200 -15.22 65.16 -29.16
CA GLN A 200 -16.21 65.90 -29.97
C GLN A 200 -16.98 66.95 -29.15
N LEU A 201 -17.31 66.65 -27.89
CA LEU A 201 -17.91 67.64 -26.98
C LEU A 201 -16.98 68.81 -26.69
N LEU A 202 -15.68 68.53 -26.50
CA LEU A 202 -14.68 69.56 -26.27
C LEU A 202 -14.47 70.45 -27.50
N GLU A 203 -14.45 69.88 -28.70
CA GLU A 203 -14.39 70.65 -29.94
C GLU A 203 -15.65 71.48 -30.17
N ARG A 204 -16.84 70.93 -29.91
CA ARG A 204 -18.10 71.70 -29.95
C ARG A 204 -18.07 72.89 -28.99
N LYS A 205 -17.63 72.69 -27.74
CA LYS A 205 -17.45 73.77 -26.77
C LYS A 205 -16.44 74.82 -27.26
N ARG A 206 -15.34 74.41 -27.90
CA ARG A 206 -14.37 75.34 -28.50
C ARG A 206 -14.96 76.13 -29.67
N ILE A 207 -15.75 75.49 -30.52
CA ILE A 207 -16.43 76.13 -31.65
C ILE A 207 -17.48 77.12 -31.13
N GLU A 208 -18.26 76.75 -30.12
CA GLU A 208 -19.22 77.65 -29.48
C GLU A 208 -18.53 78.82 -28.79
N ALA A 209 -17.40 78.60 -28.10
CA ALA A 209 -16.61 79.66 -27.50
C ALA A 209 -16.08 80.62 -28.58
N ARG A 210 -15.51 80.11 -29.68
CA ARG A 210 -15.10 80.93 -30.84
C ARG A 210 -16.27 81.64 -31.51
N ARG A 211 -17.47 81.03 -31.52
CA ARG A 211 -18.68 81.64 -32.06
C ARG A 211 -19.17 82.76 -31.15
N LYS A 212 -19.13 82.59 -29.82
CA LYS A 212 -19.38 83.65 -28.84
C LYS A 212 -18.38 84.78 -28.96
N GLU A 213 -17.09 84.46 -29.10
CA GLU A 213 -16.03 85.45 -29.28
C GLU A 213 -16.18 86.23 -30.60
N ARG A 214 -16.58 85.56 -31.69
CA ARG A 214 -16.95 86.24 -32.94
C ARG A 214 -18.23 87.06 -32.81
N PHE A 215 -19.23 86.57 -32.09
CA PHE A 215 -20.49 87.28 -31.86
C PHE A 215 -20.26 88.56 -31.04
N ASP A 216 -19.44 88.51 -30.00
CA ASP A 216 -19.03 89.67 -29.20
C ASP A 216 -18.23 90.68 -30.03
N ARG A 217 -17.47 90.22 -31.03
CA ARG A 217 -16.77 91.11 -31.98
C ARG A 217 -17.71 91.78 -32.99
N THR A 218 -18.80 91.13 -33.40
CA THR A 218 -19.77 91.67 -34.38
C THR A 218 -20.85 92.54 -33.76
N HIS A 219 -21.08 92.45 -32.45
CA HIS A 219 -22.02 93.28 -31.71
C HIS A 219 -21.38 93.78 -30.41
N PRO A 220 -20.71 94.95 -30.41
CA PRO A 220 -20.18 95.51 -29.17
C PRO A 220 -21.35 95.85 -28.25
N ARG A 221 -21.36 95.26 -27.05
CA ARG A 221 -22.26 95.68 -25.97
C ARG A 221 -21.92 97.14 -25.60
N LYS A 222 -22.86 98.06 -25.86
CA LYS A 222 -22.82 99.41 -25.29
C LYS A 222 -22.94 99.33 -23.76
N PRO A 223 -22.13 100.06 -22.99
CA PRO A 223 -22.28 100.16 -21.54
C PRO A 223 -23.31 101.24 -21.21
N GLY A 224 -24.23 100.95 -20.30
CA GLY A 224 -25.01 101.99 -19.62
C GLY A 224 -26.51 101.71 -19.48
N GLY A 225 -26.88 101.37 -18.24
CA GLY A 225 -28.18 101.63 -17.60
C GLY A 225 -29.41 100.87 -18.10
N THR A 226 -30.46 100.62 -17.34
CA THR A 226 -30.72 100.81 -15.91
C THR A 226 -32.10 100.15 -15.69
N THR A 227 -32.14 99.20 -14.75
CA THR A 227 -33.24 98.91 -13.82
C THR A 227 -34.58 98.28 -14.27
N VAL A 228 -35.08 97.47 -13.32
CA VAL A 228 -36.47 97.09 -12.96
C VAL A 228 -37.22 96.15 -13.91
N ALA A 229 -37.45 94.91 -13.48
CA ALA A 229 -38.65 94.57 -12.71
C ALA A 229 -38.74 93.06 -12.43
N SER A 230 -38.75 92.77 -11.13
CA SER A 230 -39.08 91.51 -10.48
C SER A 230 -40.55 91.11 -10.65
N LYS A 231 -40.80 89.82 -10.91
CA LYS A 231 -41.86 88.99 -10.29
C LYS A 231 -41.50 87.51 -10.57
N THR A 232 -40.95 86.74 -9.61
CA THR A 232 -41.62 85.93 -8.56
C THR A 232 -42.78 85.11 -9.14
N LYS A 233 -42.95 83.79 -8.99
CA LYS A 233 -42.75 82.82 -7.88
C LYS A 233 -42.94 81.42 -8.56
N VAL A 234 -42.33 80.30 -8.15
CA VAL A 234 -42.62 79.53 -6.93
C VAL A 234 -41.41 78.69 -6.52
N THR A 235 -41.22 78.66 -5.20
CA THR A 235 -40.13 78.10 -4.40
C THR A 235 -40.42 76.62 -4.01
N PRO A 236 -39.37 75.84 -3.65
CA PRO A 236 -39.38 74.45 -3.12
C PRO A 236 -39.73 74.44 -1.60
N PRO A 237 -39.43 73.44 -0.70
CA PRO A 237 -38.52 72.26 -0.72
C PRO A 237 -39.22 70.97 -0.15
N ALA A 238 -38.65 69.80 0.15
CA ALA A 238 -37.35 69.46 0.73
C ALA A 238 -37.00 67.94 0.61
N SER A 239 -35.70 67.67 0.47
CA SER A 239 -34.93 66.46 0.89
C SER A 239 -34.94 66.29 2.43
N PRO A 240 -34.20 65.36 3.10
CA PRO A 240 -33.25 64.31 2.68
C PRO A 240 -33.48 62.92 3.36
N THR A 241 -33.04 61.79 2.76
CA THR A 241 -31.81 60.99 3.03
C THR A 241 -31.58 60.55 4.48
N ASP A 242 -31.62 59.23 4.74
CA ASP A 242 -30.57 58.43 5.42
C ASP A 242 -30.99 56.92 5.46
N VAL A 243 -30.21 56.00 4.86
CA VAL A 243 -29.24 55.03 5.46
C VAL A 243 -29.85 53.84 6.25
N VAL A 244 -29.80 52.64 5.61
CA VAL A 244 -29.55 51.20 6.04
C VAL A 244 -29.41 50.87 7.56
N PRO A 245 -29.67 49.64 8.16
CA PRO A 245 -30.08 48.24 7.78
C PRO A 245 -31.24 47.65 8.71
N PRO A 246 -31.30 46.37 9.23
CA PRO A 246 -31.43 44.99 8.69
C PRO A 246 -32.71 44.19 9.11
N ILE A 247 -32.83 42.94 8.59
CA ILE A 247 -33.66 41.70 8.88
C ILE A 247 -34.55 41.64 10.16
N PRO A 248 -35.77 41.00 10.11
CA PRO A 248 -35.96 39.70 10.81
C PRO A 248 -36.92 38.69 10.11
N GLU A 249 -36.98 37.47 10.67
CA GLU A 249 -37.55 36.22 10.15
C GLU A 249 -39.05 35.95 10.43
N THR A 250 -39.66 35.06 9.61
CA THR A 250 -40.80 34.07 9.78
C THR A 250 -42.18 34.50 10.35
N PRO A 251 -43.34 33.81 10.10
CA PRO A 251 -43.56 32.36 10.36
C PRO A 251 -44.55 31.57 9.45
N THR A 252 -44.68 30.26 9.74
CA THR A 252 -45.83 29.32 9.50
C THR A 252 -46.19 28.91 8.07
N ALA A 253 -46.56 27.67 7.72
CA ALA A 253 -46.72 26.38 8.40
C ALA A 253 -46.88 25.29 7.31
N LYS A 254 -46.58 24.02 7.64
CA LYS A 254 -47.40 22.80 7.43
C LYS A 254 -46.55 21.53 7.26
N ASN A 255 -46.41 20.82 8.37
CA ASN A 255 -46.65 19.39 8.63
C ASN A 255 -46.25 18.25 7.66
N GLU A 256 -45.85 17.17 8.36
CA GLU A 256 -45.98 15.72 8.04
C GLU A 256 -44.95 15.15 7.05
N ASP A 257 -44.27 14.02 7.24
CA ASP A 257 -44.25 12.94 8.25
C ASP A 257 -42.92 12.18 8.03
N ALA A 258 -42.13 11.92 9.07
CA ALA A 258 -41.98 10.61 9.73
C ALA A 258 -40.84 9.69 9.22
N LYS A 259 -40.03 9.30 10.22
CA LYS A 259 -39.48 7.96 10.50
C LYS A 259 -38.03 7.62 10.10
N GLY A 260 -37.19 7.60 11.14
CA GLY A 260 -36.39 6.40 11.46
C GLY A 260 -34.88 6.59 11.49
N ASN A 261 -34.29 6.82 12.67
CA ASN A 261 -33.35 5.85 13.26
C ASN A 261 -33.10 6.16 14.74
N ALA A 262 -33.15 5.12 15.57
CA ALA A 262 -32.86 5.19 16.99
C ALA A 262 -31.41 4.74 17.25
N THR A 263 -30.71 5.54 18.05
CA THR A 263 -29.45 5.19 18.71
C THR A 263 -29.80 4.52 20.03
N GLU A 264 -29.32 3.30 20.26
CA GLU A 264 -29.15 2.76 21.61
C GLU A 264 -27.65 2.79 21.95
N GLU A 265 -27.30 3.65 22.90
CA GLU A 265 -26.12 3.52 23.74
C GLU A 265 -26.57 2.90 25.07
N GLY A 266 -25.89 1.85 25.51
CA GLY A 266 -26.11 1.21 26.81
C GLY A 266 -24.97 0.25 27.12
N GLY A 267 -24.06 0.67 28.00
CA GLY A 267 -22.76 0.04 28.22
C GLY A 267 -22.69 -1.10 29.26
N LYS A 268 -21.46 -1.60 29.43
CA LYS A 268 -20.76 -2.16 30.62
C LYS A 268 -19.54 -2.95 30.12
N GLU A 269 -18.30 -2.61 30.50
CA GLU A 269 -17.56 -3.13 31.70
C GLU A 269 -17.59 -4.67 31.75
N ASP A 270 -16.52 -5.46 31.79
CA ASP A 270 -15.14 -5.30 32.27
C ASP A 270 -14.27 -6.51 31.74
N PRO A 271 -12.95 -6.59 31.99
CA PRO A 271 -11.98 -7.48 31.33
C PRO A 271 -11.85 -8.85 32.01
N LEU A 272 -11.03 -9.75 31.46
CA LEU A 272 -10.11 -10.64 32.19
C LEU A 272 -9.30 -11.53 31.21
N GLU A 273 -7.99 -11.28 31.17
CA GLU A 273 -6.95 -12.31 30.94
C GLU A 273 -6.89 -13.26 32.17
N PRO A 274 -6.28 -14.45 32.05
CA PRO A 274 -4.81 -14.58 32.03
C PRO A 274 -4.24 -15.22 30.75
#